data_AF-A0A162D6P5-F1
#
_entry.id   AF-A0A162D6P5-F1
#
_cell.length_a   1.000
_cell.length_b   1.000
_cell.length_c   1.000
_cell.angle_alpha   90.00
_cell.angle_beta   90.00
_cell.angle_gamma   90.00
#
_symmetry.space_group_name_H-M   'P 1'
#
loop_
_entity.id
_entity.type
_entity.pdbx_description
1 polymer ?
#
loop_
_entity_poly.entity_id
_entity_poly.type
_entity_poly.pdbx_seq_one_letter_code
_entity_poly.pdbx_strand_id
1 'polypeptide(L)' 'MIVAAASDLVDLASPDTFVKGVPHEALTLLRRTDPVHWQRMDTEPGFWAVLRHADVVQVARQPEIFSAE' A
#
# COMPACT_ATOMS: atom_id res chain seq x y z
N MET A 1 -18.30 -14.55 -2.12
CA MET A 1 -17.01 -14.71 -2.83
C MET A 1 -15.95 -14.04 -1.99
N ILE A 2 -15.03 -14.79 -1.38
CA ILE A 2 -13.92 -14.21 -0.62
C ILE A 2 -12.85 -13.89 -1.66
N VAL A 3 -12.71 -12.61 -2.02
CA VAL A 3 -11.48 -12.15 -2.66
C VAL A 3 -10.44 -12.22 -1.55
N ALA A 4 -9.43 -13.09 -1.66
CA ALA A 4 -8.29 -13.07 -0.76
C ALA A 4 -7.73 -11.64 -0.79
N ALA A 5 -7.71 -10.98 0.37
CA ALA A 5 -7.24 -9.61 0.43
C ALA A 5 -5.76 -9.63 0.09
N ALA A 6 -5.30 -8.70 -0.75
CA ALA A 6 -3.89 -8.68 -1.15
C ALA A 6 -2.91 -8.48 0.03
N SER A 7 -3.44 -8.08 1.19
CA SER A 7 -2.78 -8.12 2.52
C SER A 7 -2.29 -9.51 2.93
N ASP A 8 -2.83 -10.60 2.37
CA ASP A 8 -2.38 -11.97 2.66
C ASP A 8 -1.03 -12.30 1.99
N LEU A 9 -0.58 -11.49 1.02
CA LEU A 9 0.63 -11.73 0.23
C LEU A 9 1.84 -10.94 0.73
N VAL A 10 1.62 -9.78 1.34
CA VAL A 10 2.68 -8.94 1.90
C VAL A 10 2.10 -8.03 2.96
N ASP A 11 2.79 -7.95 4.10
CA ASP A 11 2.49 -6.97 5.14
C ASP A 11 3.37 -5.74 4.93
N LEU A 12 2.80 -4.66 4.37
CA LEU A 12 3.52 -3.41 4.16
C LEU A 12 3.78 -2.62 5.45
N ALA A 13 3.11 -2.98 6.55
CA ALA A 13 3.32 -2.35 7.86
C ALA A 13 4.48 -2.99 8.65
N SER A 14 4.84 -4.23 8.35
CA SER A 14 5.95 -4.92 9.00
C SER A 14 7.30 -4.51 8.41
N PRO A 15 8.26 -4.00 9.22
CA PRO A 15 9.62 -3.74 8.77
C PRO A 15 10.34 -5.01 8.27
N ASP A 16 9.99 -6.18 8.82
CA ASP A 16 10.60 -7.46 8.48
C ASP A 16 10.38 -7.84 7.01
N THR A 17 9.29 -7.36 6.41
CA THR A 17 8.99 -7.49 4.97
C THR A 17 10.13 -6.98 4.09
N PHE A 18 10.87 -5.96 4.55
CA PHE A 18 11.88 -5.27 3.75
C PHE A 18 13.32 -5.70 4.07
N VAL A 19 13.52 -6.58 5.05
CA VAL A 19 14.87 -7.04 5.48
C VAL A 19 15.65 -7.69 4.34
N LYS A 20 14.96 -8.39 3.44
CA LYS A 20 15.56 -9.06 2.26
C LYS A 20 15.54 -8.17 1.01
N GLY A 21 15.19 -6.90 1.14
CA GLY A 21 14.96 -5.96 0.04
C GLY A 21 13.48 -5.75 -0.24
N VAL A 22 13.19 -4.92 -1.27
CA VAL A 22 11.82 -4.55 -1.63
C VAL A 22 11.06 -5.75 -2.21
N PRO A 23 9.83 -6.05 -1.76
CA PRO A 23 9.03 -7.17 -2.26
C PRO A 23 8.39 -6.84 -3.63
N HIS A 24 9.22 -6.73 -4.68
CA HIS A 24 8.80 -6.26 -6.00
C HIS A 24 7.67 -7.08 -6.64
N GLU A 25 7.64 -8.40 -6.44
CA GLU A 25 6.59 -9.27 -6.98
C GLU A 25 5.23 -8.98 -6.35
N ALA A 26 5.17 -8.90 -5.02
CA ALA A 26 3.94 -8.57 -4.29
C ALA A 26 3.43 -7.16 -4.65
N LEU A 27 4.34 -6.17 -4.70
CA LEU A 27 4.00 -4.81 -5.14
C LEU A 27 3.51 -4.77 -6.60
N THR A 28 4.05 -5.62 -7.48
CA THR A 28 3.60 -5.73 -8.87
C THR A 28 2.20 -6.30 -8.96
N LEU A 29 1.89 -7.31 -8.15
CA LEU A 29 0.55 -7.86 -8.08
C LEU A 29 -0.45 -6.83 -7.55
N LEU A 30 -0.13 -6.17 -6.42
CA LEU A 30 -0.95 -5.10 -5.85
C LEU A 30 -1.24 -3.99 -6.86
N ARG A 31 -0.22 -3.46 -7.57
CA ARG A 31 -0.43 -2.45 -8.63
C ARG A 31 -1.43 -2.89 -9.72
N ARG A 32 -1.52 -4.19 -10.00
CA ARG A 32 -2.44 -4.75 -11.01
C ARG A 32 -3.84 -4.98 -10.46
N THR A 33 -3.97 -5.48 -9.24
CA THR A 33 -5.25 -5.97 -8.71
C THR A 33 -5.90 -5.05 -7.69
N ASP A 34 -5.10 -4.33 -6.88
CA ASP A 34 -5.54 -3.47 -5.79
C ASP A 34 -4.54 -2.31 -5.56
N PRO A 35 -4.52 -1.32 -6.46
CA PRO A 35 -3.47 -0.29 -6.52
C PRO A 35 -3.57 0.80 -5.44
N VAL A 36 -4.73 0.89 -4.78
CA VAL A 36 -5.01 1.77 -3.63
C VAL A 36 -5.48 0.86 -2.51
N HIS A 37 -4.51 0.26 -1.83
CA HIS A 37 -4.72 -0.87 -0.92
C HIS A 37 -4.87 -0.39 0.52
N TRP A 38 -5.82 -0.94 1.28
CA TRP A 38 -5.89 -0.72 2.72
C TRP A 38 -4.97 -1.71 3.46
N GLN A 39 -3.84 -1.22 3.96
CA GLN A 39 -2.92 -1.97 4.79
C GLN A 39 -3.36 -1.87 6.25
N ARG A 40 -3.69 -3.02 6.87
CA ARG A 40 -3.97 -3.07 8.30
C ARG A 40 -2.68 -2.94 9.12
N MET A 41 -2.81 -2.41 10.32
CA MET A 41 -1.77 -2.40 11.34
C MET A 41 -2.32 -3.05 12.61
N ASP A 42 -1.46 -3.65 13.43
CA ASP A 42 -1.90 -4.35 14.64
C ASP A 42 -2.37 -3.39 15.74
N THR A 43 -1.63 -2.29 15.92
CA THR A 43 -1.86 -1.32 17.00
C THR A 43 -2.50 -0.02 16.52
N GLU A 44 -2.62 0.16 15.22
CA GLU A 44 -3.14 1.38 14.58
C GLU A 44 -4.22 1.02 13.56
N PRO A 45 -5.08 1.98 13.16
CA PRO A 45 -6.15 1.71 12.20
C PRO A 45 -5.66 1.11 10.88
N GLY A 46 -4.45 1.46 10.45
CA GLY A 46 -3.89 1.11 9.15
C GLY A 46 -3.71 2.34 8.26
N PHE A 47 -3.32 2.11 7.00
CA PHE A 47 -3.10 3.18 6.03
C PHE A 47 -3.48 2.77 4.61
N TRP A 48 -3.75 3.78 3.77
CA TRP A 48 -3.90 3.58 2.34
C TRP A 48 -2.53 3.57 1.64
N ALA A 49 -2.17 2.45 1.03
CA ALA A 49 -1.00 2.32 0.19
C ALA A 49 -1.36 2.65 -1.27
N VAL A 50 -0.83 3.77 -1.78
CA VAL A 50 -1.00 4.21 -3.17
C VAL A 50 0.20 3.76 -3.99
N LEU A 51 -0.01 2.82 -4.92
CA LEU A 51 1.08 2.02 -5.48
C LEU A 51 1.42 2.31 -6.94
N ARG A 52 0.56 3.04 -7.67
CA ARG A 52 0.83 3.45 -9.05
C ARG A 52 1.43 4.84 -9.08
N HIS A 53 2.41 5.04 -9.96
CA HIS A 53 3.08 6.32 -10.12
C HIS A 53 2.11 7.48 -10.38
N ALA A 54 1.14 7.31 -11.28
CA ALA A 54 0.17 8.36 -11.58
C ALA A 54 -0.65 8.77 -10.35
N ASP A 55 -1.08 7.80 -9.54
CA ASP A 55 -1.89 8.04 -8.35
C ASP A 55 -1.06 8.70 -7.24
N VAL A 56 0.20 8.28 -7.07
CA VAL A 56 1.14 8.94 -6.15
C VAL A 56 1.36 10.41 -6.53
N VAL A 57 1.59 10.68 -7.82
CA VAL A 57 1.74 12.06 -8.33
C VAL A 57 0.47 12.87 -8.11
N GLN A 58 -0.71 12.28 -8.29
CA GLN A 58 -1.99 12.94 -8.04
C GLN A 58 -2.17 13.32 -6.57
N VAL A 59 -1.89 12.40 -5.64
CA VAL A 59 -1.98 12.65 -4.19
C VAL A 59 -1.00 13.72 -3.77
N ALA A 60 0.26 13.60 -4.18
CA ALA A 60 1.33 14.53 -3.80
C ALA A 60 1.12 15.97 -4.32
N ARG A 61 0.27 16.17 -5.33
CA ARG A 61 -0.03 17.48 -5.93
C ARG A 61 -1.28 18.17 -5.36
N GLN A 62 -2.00 17.53 -4.44
CA GLN A 62 -3.24 18.05 -3.85
C GLN A 62 -3.11 18.16 -2.32
N PRO A 63 -2.17 18.99 -1.80
CA PRO A 63 -1.95 19.14 -0.35
C PRO A 63 -3.18 19.66 0.40
N GLU A 64 -4.09 20.36 -0.27
CA GLU A 64 -5.37 20.81 0.29
C GLU A 64 -6.38 19.68 0.57
N ILE A 65 -6.19 18.52 -0.08
CA ILE A 65 -7.00 17.32 0.12
C ILE A 65 -6.23 16.27 0.95
N PHE A 66 -4.92 16.14 0.68
CA PHE A 66 -4.03 15.18 1.34
C PHE A 66 -2.96 15.94 2.13
N SER A 67 -3.27 16.23 3.40
CA SER A 67 -2.35 16.93 4.31
C SER A 67 -1.04 16.15 4.51
N ALA A 68 0.05 16.90 4.70
CA ALA A 68 1.36 16.38 5.11
C ALA A 68 1.76 16.84 6.53
N GLU A 69 0.88 17.58 7.22
CA GLU A 69 1.00 17.96 8.64
C GLU A 69 0.51 16.88 9.59
#